data_AF-A0A522TAR8-F1
#
_entry.id   AF-A0A522TAR8-F1
#
_cell.length_a   1.000
_cell.length_b   1.000
_cell.length_c   1.000
_cell.angle_alpha   90.00
_cell.angle_beta   90.00
_cell.angle_gamma   90.00
#
_symmetry.space_group_name_H-M   'P 1'
#
loop_
_entity.id
_entity.type
_entity.pdbx_description
1 polymer ?
#
loop_
_entity_poly.entity_id
_entity_poly.type
_entity_poly.pdbx_seq_one_letter_code
_entity_poly.pdbx_strand_id
1 'polypeptide(L)'
;MNKRHHSDYDEFTTARCERALVTLLGDIGPWSQRLYLVGGLAPRYIVGSLPTGARSHVGTTDVDLVIGMAVGDESPEAYRTLENNLQKAGFRAESSFRWQKAVEGVTVIVEFLCETDQVEPGRIFKPKEGAGSGLGAVNVRGAQLVARDYVEREIEADRLDGGGSSKVVVRVSNILSYTVLKILAFQDHH
;
A
#
# COMPACT_ATOMS: atom_id res chain seq x y z
N MET A 1 -28.66 4.71 21.34
CA MET A 1 -27.20 4.58 21.26
C MET A 1 -26.90 3.12 20.96
N ASN A 2 -26.76 2.77 19.67
CA ASN A 2 -26.73 1.38 19.22
C ASN A 2 -25.28 0.99 18.93
N LYS A 3 -24.75 -0.01 19.66
CA LYS A 3 -23.43 -0.60 19.39
C LYS A 3 -23.51 -1.31 18.04
N ARG A 4 -23.10 -0.62 16.97
CA ARG A 4 -22.87 -1.26 15.67
C ARG A 4 -21.71 -2.23 15.84
N HIS A 5 -21.95 -3.49 15.50
CA HIS A 5 -20.99 -4.58 15.60
C HIS A 5 -19.71 -4.24 14.82
N HIS A 6 -18.56 -4.28 15.51
CA HIS A 6 -17.24 -4.05 14.91
C HIS A 6 -16.86 -5.13 13.87
N SER A 7 -17.48 -6.32 13.91
CA SER A 7 -17.15 -7.44 13.00
C SER A 7 -17.57 -7.19 11.55
N ASP A 8 -18.72 -6.56 11.35
CA ASP A 8 -19.35 -6.48 10.01
C ASP A 8 -18.85 -5.27 9.22
N TYR A 9 -18.20 -4.30 9.87
CA TYR A 9 -17.51 -3.21 9.18
C TYR A 9 -16.15 -3.62 8.63
N ASP A 10 -15.58 -4.72 9.14
CA ASP A 10 -14.15 -4.95 9.07
C ASP A 10 -13.72 -5.78 7.85
N GLU A 11 -14.44 -6.87 7.57
CA GLU A 11 -14.21 -7.69 6.36
C GLU A 11 -14.59 -6.93 5.08
N PHE A 12 -15.70 -6.18 5.10
CA PHE A 12 -16.12 -5.38 3.94
C PHE A 12 -15.14 -4.23 3.67
N THR A 13 -14.61 -3.58 4.71
CA THR A 13 -13.61 -2.51 4.52
C THR A 13 -12.28 -3.08 4.03
N THR A 14 -11.86 -4.23 4.55
CA THR A 14 -10.68 -4.95 4.06
C THR A 14 -10.84 -5.37 2.60
N ALA A 15 -12.02 -5.86 2.19
CA ALA A 15 -12.32 -6.21 0.81
C ALA A 15 -12.26 -4.98 -0.13
N ARG A 16 -12.69 -3.80 0.33
CA ARG A 16 -12.53 -2.55 -0.43
C ARG A 16 -11.06 -2.18 -0.62
N CYS A 17 -10.24 -2.37 0.41
CA CYS A 17 -8.79 -2.17 0.32
C CYS A 17 -8.14 -3.15 -0.65
N GLU A 18 -8.52 -4.43 -0.62
CA GLU A 18 -8.06 -5.45 -1.57
C GLU A 18 -8.44 -5.09 -3.02
N ARG A 19 -9.67 -4.63 -3.27
CA ARG A 19 -10.11 -4.16 -4.60
C ARG A 19 -9.36 -2.91 -5.08
N ALA A 20 -9.08 -1.97 -4.17
CA ALA A 20 -8.26 -0.80 -4.47
C ALA A 20 -6.84 -1.22 -4.85
N LEU A 21 -6.24 -2.14 -4.08
CA LEU A 21 -4.93 -2.71 -4.36
C LEU A 21 -4.88 -3.44 -5.70
N VAL A 22 -5.86 -4.31 -6.00
CA VAL A 22 -5.93 -5.02 -7.28
C VAL A 22 -6.06 -4.05 -8.46
N THR A 23 -6.92 -3.04 -8.34
CA THR A 23 -7.07 -2.01 -9.37
C THR A 23 -5.76 -1.26 -9.59
N LEU A 24 -5.11 -0.82 -8.50
CA LEU A 24 -3.84 -0.11 -8.55
C LEU A 24 -2.77 -0.97 -9.23
N LEU A 25 -2.52 -2.19 -8.73
CA LEU A 25 -1.46 -3.07 -9.24
C LEU A 25 -1.69 -3.45 -10.71
N GLY A 26 -2.96 -3.58 -11.12
CA GLY A 26 -3.34 -3.85 -12.49
C GLY A 26 -3.10 -2.70 -13.46
N ASP A 27 -3.03 -1.45 -12.99
CA ASP A 27 -2.89 -0.24 -13.84
C ASP A 27 -1.49 0.37 -13.86
N ILE A 28 -0.67 0.09 -12.85
CA ILE A 28 0.65 0.72 -12.73
C ILE A 28 1.74 0.06 -13.59
N GLY A 29 1.44 -1.06 -14.25
CA GLY A 29 2.35 -1.76 -15.16
C GLY A 29 3.60 -2.30 -14.43
N PRO A 30 4.82 -2.11 -14.97
CA PRO A 30 6.05 -2.63 -14.36
C PRO A 30 6.31 -2.17 -12.93
N TRP A 31 5.69 -1.07 -12.50
CA TRP A 31 5.76 -0.57 -11.12
C TRP A 31 5.24 -1.57 -10.08
N SER A 32 4.34 -2.47 -10.46
CA SER A 32 3.87 -3.54 -9.57
C SER A 32 5.02 -4.36 -8.97
N GLN A 33 6.12 -4.51 -9.73
CA GLN A 33 7.35 -5.20 -9.31
C GLN A 33 8.27 -4.34 -8.44
N ARG A 34 7.85 -3.13 -8.06
CA ARG A 34 8.60 -2.22 -7.17
C ARG A 34 7.77 -1.80 -5.96
N LEU A 35 6.51 -2.25 -5.84
CA LEU A 35 5.66 -1.96 -4.70
C LEU A 35 5.55 -3.17 -3.78
N TYR A 36 5.63 -2.91 -2.49
CA TYR A 36 5.52 -3.93 -1.45
C TYR A 36 4.42 -3.54 -0.47
N LEU A 37 3.46 -4.43 -0.29
CA LEU A 37 2.38 -4.27 0.67
C LEU A 37 2.89 -4.42 2.10
N VAL A 38 2.65 -3.39 2.90
CA VAL A 38 2.93 -3.36 4.34
C VAL A 38 1.65 -3.00 5.11
N GLY A 39 1.78 -2.62 6.38
CA GLY A 39 0.68 -2.01 7.09
C GLY A 39 -0.43 -2.97 7.52
N GLY A 40 -1.64 -2.46 7.72
CA GLY A 40 -2.75 -3.22 8.28
C GLY A 40 -3.34 -4.29 7.35
N LEU A 41 -3.15 -4.18 6.03
CA LEU A 41 -3.65 -5.18 5.07
C LEU A 41 -2.73 -6.41 4.97
N ALA A 42 -1.42 -6.25 5.18
CA ALA A 42 -0.43 -7.31 4.99
C ALA A 42 -0.72 -8.61 5.79
N PRO A 43 -1.17 -8.59 7.07
CA PRO A 43 -1.45 -9.80 7.84
C PRO A 43 -2.40 -10.79 7.17
N ARG A 44 -3.38 -10.30 6.40
CA ARG A 44 -4.32 -11.12 5.62
C ARG A 44 -3.57 -12.11 4.71
N TYR A 45 -2.46 -11.67 4.12
CA TYR A 45 -1.70 -12.43 3.14
C TYR A 45 -0.47 -13.15 3.72
N ILE A 46 0.02 -12.69 4.88
CA ILE A 46 1.07 -13.37 5.65
C ILE A 46 0.49 -14.64 6.29
N VAL A 47 -0.65 -14.51 6.96
CA VAL A 47 -1.29 -15.62 7.70
C VAL A 47 -2.07 -16.54 6.75
N GLY A 48 -2.73 -15.99 5.73
CA GLY A 48 -3.58 -16.76 4.83
C GLY A 48 -4.85 -17.24 5.54
N SER A 49 -4.97 -18.54 5.78
CA SER A 49 -6.13 -19.12 6.46
C SER A 49 -5.97 -19.09 7.98
N LEU A 50 -6.96 -18.51 8.67
CA LEU A 50 -7.01 -18.52 10.13
C LEU A 50 -7.33 -19.93 10.66
N PRO A 51 -6.65 -20.39 11.72
CA PRO A 51 -7.02 -21.63 12.41
C PRO A 51 -8.46 -21.57 12.94
N THR A 52 -9.13 -22.73 13.01
CA THR A 52 -10.48 -22.83 13.58
C THR A 52 -10.52 -22.25 15.00
N GLY A 53 -11.43 -21.30 15.24
CA GLY A 53 -11.58 -20.64 16.55
C GLY A 53 -10.67 -19.42 16.75
N ALA A 54 -9.76 -19.11 15.83
CA ALA A 54 -9.06 -17.83 15.84
C ALA A 54 -10.01 -16.69 15.45
N ARG A 55 -9.84 -15.53 16.09
CA ARG A 55 -10.59 -14.32 15.74
C ARG A 55 -10.08 -13.76 14.41
N SER A 56 -11.00 -13.22 13.61
CA SER A 56 -10.63 -12.45 12.42
C SER A 56 -9.72 -11.28 12.80
N HIS A 57 -8.74 -11.00 11.95
CA HIS A 57 -7.92 -9.81 12.07
C HIS A 57 -8.81 -8.57 12.01
N VAL A 58 -8.56 -7.59 12.89
CA VAL A 58 -9.17 -6.26 12.81
C VAL A 58 -8.60 -5.60 11.56
N GLY A 59 -9.31 -5.77 10.45
CA GLY A 59 -9.12 -5.20 9.14
C GLY A 59 -8.71 -3.74 9.09
N THR A 60 -8.49 -3.27 7.87
CA THR A 60 -7.81 -1.99 7.63
C THR A 60 -8.62 -1.11 6.70
N THR A 61 -8.47 0.21 6.86
CA THR A 61 -9.12 1.23 6.02
C THR A 61 -8.22 1.79 4.92
N ASP A 62 -6.96 1.38 4.93
CA ASP A 62 -5.86 1.92 4.16
C ASP A 62 -4.99 0.82 3.55
N VAL A 63 -4.26 1.21 2.50
CA VAL A 63 -3.31 0.36 1.78
C VAL A 63 -1.95 1.05 1.83
N ASP A 64 -1.01 0.48 2.58
CA ASP A 64 0.34 1.01 2.72
C ASP A 64 1.29 0.29 1.75
N LEU A 65 1.96 1.06 0.89
CA LEU A 65 2.84 0.55 -0.15
C LEU A 65 4.24 1.15 0.00
N VAL A 66 5.23 0.30 0.28
CA VAL A 66 6.63 0.71 0.19
C VAL A 66 7.05 0.71 -1.28
N ILE A 67 7.60 1.83 -1.74
CA ILE A 67 8.26 1.95 -3.03
C ILE A 67 9.71 1.49 -2.86
N GLY A 68 10.08 0.42 -3.55
CA GLY A 68 11.45 -0.07 -3.62
C GLY A 68 12.34 0.94 -4.36
N MET A 69 13.10 1.70 -3.59
CA MET A 69 14.15 2.60 -4.08
C MET A 69 15.32 1.75 -4.58
N ALA A 70 15.43 1.54 -5.89
CA ALA A 70 16.61 0.89 -6.45
C ALA A 70 17.76 1.90 -6.44
N VAL A 71 18.88 1.54 -5.81
CA VAL A 71 20.11 2.34 -5.82
C VAL A 71 20.52 2.62 -7.27
N GLY A 72 20.32 3.86 -7.73
CA GLY A 72 20.76 4.35 -9.04
C GLY A 72 19.72 4.39 -10.16
N ASP A 73 18.46 3.98 -9.95
CA ASP A 73 17.46 3.83 -11.04
C ASP A 73 16.16 4.66 -10.82
N GLU A 74 16.26 5.72 -10.01
CA GLU A 74 15.18 6.66 -9.74
C GLU A 74 15.13 7.75 -10.82
N SER A 75 14.70 7.38 -12.03
CA SER A 75 14.43 8.41 -13.03
C SER A 75 13.18 9.22 -12.61
N PRO A 76 13.22 10.56 -12.67
CA PRO A 76 12.04 11.43 -12.56
C PRO A 76 10.81 10.96 -13.37
N GLU A 77 11.06 10.33 -14.52
CA GLU A 77 10.04 9.80 -15.42
C GLU A 77 9.27 8.62 -14.83
N ALA A 78 9.93 7.78 -14.04
CA ALA A 78 9.30 6.63 -13.40
C ALA A 78 8.20 7.09 -12.44
N TYR A 79 8.49 8.05 -11.54
CA TYR A 79 7.51 8.56 -10.58
C TYR A 79 6.34 9.28 -11.27
N ARG A 80 6.64 10.06 -12.32
CA ARG A 80 5.60 10.68 -13.17
C ARG A 80 4.69 9.63 -13.80
N THR A 81 5.24 8.49 -14.21
CA THR A 81 4.47 7.38 -14.78
C THR A 81 3.55 6.74 -13.74
N LEU A 82 4.04 6.51 -12.51
CA LEU A 82 3.24 5.99 -11.41
C LEU A 82 2.09 6.95 -11.07
N GLU A 83 2.37 8.25 -10.96
CA GLU A 83 1.35 9.28 -10.72
C GLU A 83 0.27 9.29 -11.82
N ASN A 84 0.68 9.28 -13.09
CA ASN A 84 -0.24 9.26 -14.22
C ASN A 84 -1.12 8.00 -14.21
N ASN A 85 -0.55 6.84 -13.85
CA ASN A 85 -1.29 5.58 -13.79
C ASN A 85 -2.30 5.59 -12.64
N LEU A 86 -1.95 6.14 -11.47
CA LEU A 86 -2.88 6.34 -10.35
C LEU A 86 -4.07 7.21 -10.76
N GLN A 87 -3.80 8.34 -11.42
CA GLN A 87 -4.86 9.25 -11.91
C GLN A 87 -5.77 8.58 -12.95
N LYS A 88 -5.19 7.84 -13.90
CA LYS A 88 -5.97 7.06 -14.90
C LYS A 88 -6.83 5.98 -14.25
N ALA A 89 -6.31 5.34 -13.21
CA ALA A 89 -7.03 4.37 -12.39
C ALA A 89 -8.09 5.04 -11.47
N GLY A 90 -8.27 6.36 -11.53
CA GLY A 90 -9.28 7.10 -10.78
C GLY A 90 -8.92 7.36 -9.31
N PHE A 91 -7.66 7.13 -8.91
CA PHE A 91 -7.16 7.61 -7.62
C PHE A 91 -6.93 9.11 -7.68
N ARG A 92 -7.25 9.80 -6.59
CA ARG A 92 -7.04 11.24 -6.46
C ARG A 92 -6.00 11.51 -5.38
N ALA A 93 -5.05 12.38 -5.68
CA ALA A 93 -4.08 12.81 -4.67
C ALA A 93 -4.81 13.61 -3.57
N GLU A 94 -4.60 13.23 -2.32
CA GLU A 94 -4.91 14.05 -1.14
C GLU A 94 -3.67 14.86 -0.76
N SER A 95 -2.49 14.25 -0.88
CA SER A 95 -1.17 14.86 -0.74
C SER A 95 -0.19 14.17 -1.69
N SER A 96 1.10 14.54 -1.64
CA SER A 96 2.11 13.90 -2.49
C SER A 96 2.27 12.40 -2.22
N PHE A 97 2.09 11.96 -0.97
CA PHE A 97 2.27 10.55 -0.59
C PHE A 97 0.96 9.80 -0.33
N ARG A 98 -0.16 10.53 -0.22
CA ARG A 98 -1.48 9.98 0.12
C ARG A 98 -2.45 10.15 -1.04
N TRP A 99 -3.05 9.05 -1.43
CA TRP A 99 -4.02 8.95 -2.52
C TRP A 99 -5.31 8.35 -2.00
N GLN A 100 -6.42 8.69 -2.62
CA GLN A 100 -7.74 8.22 -2.21
C GLN A 100 -8.55 7.72 -3.38
N LYS A 101 -9.39 6.71 -3.12
CA LYS A 101 -10.36 6.18 -4.06
C LYS A 101 -11.68 5.87 -3.36
N ALA A 102 -12.77 6.35 -3.94
CA ALA A 102 -14.11 6.03 -3.46
C ALA A 102 -14.50 4.62 -3.94
N VAL A 103 -14.89 3.77 -2.99
CA VAL A 103 -15.35 2.39 -3.21
C VAL A 103 -16.66 2.21 -2.47
N GLU A 104 -17.78 2.13 -3.21
CA GLU A 104 -19.11 1.90 -2.63
C GLU A 104 -19.49 2.93 -1.54
N GLY A 105 -19.11 4.20 -1.74
CA GLY A 105 -19.38 5.27 -0.77
C GLY A 105 -18.41 5.35 0.41
N VAL A 106 -17.40 4.47 0.47
CA VAL A 106 -16.31 4.51 1.46
C VAL A 106 -15.03 4.97 0.77
N THR A 107 -14.28 5.87 1.40
CA THR A 107 -12.97 6.29 0.91
C THR A 107 -11.91 5.31 1.38
N VAL A 108 -11.23 4.66 0.44
CA VAL A 108 -10.01 3.88 0.69
C VAL A 108 -8.81 4.81 0.49
N ILE A 109 -7.90 4.78 1.45
CA ILE A 109 -6.63 5.53 1.39
C ILE A 109 -5.51 4.61 0.92
N VAL A 110 -4.63 5.13 0.06
CA VAL A 110 -3.38 4.48 -0.34
C VAL A 110 -2.24 5.41 0.04
N GLU A 111 -1.29 4.92 0.83
CA GLU A 111 -0.11 5.67 1.24
C GLU A 111 1.16 5.07 0.66
N PHE A 112 2.04 5.93 0.17
CA PHE A 112 3.36 5.53 -0.30
C PHE A 112 4.43 5.82 0.76
N LEU A 113 5.23 4.80 1.02
CA LEU A 113 6.34 4.80 1.96
C LEU A 113 7.64 4.49 1.21
N CYS A 114 8.78 4.89 1.76
CA CYS A 114 10.10 4.55 1.25
C CYS A 114 11.11 4.56 2.40
N GLU A 115 12.35 4.16 2.15
CA GLU A 115 13.46 4.46 3.05
C GLU A 115 14.62 5.06 2.27
N THR A 116 15.08 6.23 2.70
CA THR A 116 16.13 7.02 2.05
C THR A 116 16.95 7.80 3.08
N ASP A 117 18.18 8.16 2.72
CA ASP A 117 19.06 9.06 3.46
C ASP A 117 18.93 10.54 3.02
N GLN A 118 18.12 10.82 1.99
CA GLN A 118 17.98 12.18 1.44
C GLN A 118 17.14 13.12 2.33
N VAL A 119 16.29 12.57 3.19
CA VAL A 119 15.47 13.31 4.16
C VAL A 119 15.41 12.55 5.47
N GLU A 120 15.15 13.24 6.59
CA GLU A 120 14.99 12.56 7.89
C GLU A 120 13.79 11.59 7.91
N PRO A 121 13.82 10.54 8.73
CA PRO A 121 12.65 9.71 9.02
C PRO A 121 11.41 10.55 9.41
N GLY A 122 10.24 10.12 8.95
CA GLY A 122 8.98 10.83 9.13
C GLY A 122 8.78 12.03 8.20
N ARG A 123 9.79 12.41 7.39
CA ARG A 123 9.64 13.44 6.36
C ARG A 123 9.21 12.83 5.02
N ILE A 124 8.61 13.67 4.18
CA ILE A 124 8.22 13.28 2.83
C ILE A 124 9.43 13.41 1.91
N PHE A 125 9.83 12.29 1.32
CA PHE A 125 10.74 12.27 0.19
C PHE A 125 9.97 12.60 -1.10
N LYS A 126 10.52 13.49 -1.92
CA LYS A 126 10.04 13.77 -3.26
C LYS A 126 11.18 13.55 -4.26
N PRO A 127 10.95 12.82 -5.36
CA PRO A 127 11.90 12.77 -6.47
C PRO A 127 12.19 14.18 -6.98
N LYS A 128 13.45 14.47 -7.32
CA LYS A 128 14.01 15.81 -7.60
C LYS A 128 13.01 16.83 -8.16
N GLU A 129 13.01 18.03 -7.56
CA GLU A 129 12.26 19.19 -8.06
C GLU A 129 12.55 19.42 -9.56
N GLY A 130 11.48 19.60 -10.35
CA GLY A 130 11.56 19.69 -11.81
C GLY A 130 11.22 18.39 -12.56
N ALA A 131 11.05 17.27 -11.84
CA ALA A 131 10.54 16.00 -12.39
C ALA A 131 9.11 16.08 -12.95
N GLY A 132 8.36 17.15 -12.65
CA GLY A 132 6.96 17.31 -13.05
C GLY A 132 6.01 16.29 -12.41
N SER A 133 6.48 15.51 -11.43
CA SER A 133 5.64 14.61 -10.65
C SER A 133 5.34 15.21 -9.28
N GLY A 134 4.07 15.21 -8.88
CA GLY A 134 3.62 15.57 -7.52
C GLY A 134 3.75 14.41 -6.52
N LEU A 135 4.11 13.21 -6.98
CA LEU A 135 4.22 12.01 -6.16
C LEU A 135 5.42 12.09 -5.20
N GLY A 136 5.21 11.65 -3.97
CA GLY A 136 6.21 11.48 -2.94
C GLY A 136 5.92 10.26 -2.08
N ALA A 137 6.78 10.01 -1.12
CA ALA A 137 6.63 8.91 -0.17
C ALA A 137 7.14 9.33 1.21
N VAL A 138 6.55 8.80 2.28
CA VAL A 138 7.05 9.05 3.64
C VAL A 138 8.32 8.23 3.86
N ASN A 139 9.38 8.85 4.38
CA ASN A 139 10.60 8.15 4.75
C ASN A 139 10.38 7.39 6.07
N VAL A 140 10.35 6.07 6.01
CA VAL A 140 10.08 5.17 7.14
C VAL A 140 11.29 4.28 7.37
N ARG A 141 11.80 4.29 8.60
CA ARG A 141 12.94 3.45 8.99
C ARG A 141 12.61 1.97 8.81
N GLY A 142 13.57 1.22 8.30
CA GLY A 142 13.44 -0.21 8.05
C GLY A 142 12.60 -0.57 6.83
N ALA A 143 12.03 0.38 6.08
CA ALA A 143 11.21 0.07 4.91
C ALA A 143 12.00 -0.65 3.82
N GLN A 144 13.33 -0.47 3.68
CA GLN A 144 14.13 -1.24 2.73
C GLN A 144 14.20 -2.75 3.03
N LEU A 145 13.89 -3.19 4.25
CA LEU A 145 13.87 -4.61 4.60
C LEU A 145 12.84 -5.38 3.78
N VAL A 146 11.71 -4.76 3.41
CA VAL A 146 10.64 -5.43 2.66
C VAL A 146 11.08 -5.83 1.26
N ALA A 147 12.04 -5.10 0.66
CA ALA A 147 12.60 -5.46 -0.63
C ALA A 147 13.53 -6.69 -0.56
N ARG A 148 13.93 -7.10 0.65
CA ARG A 148 14.79 -8.26 0.91
C ARG A 148 14.03 -9.46 1.51
N ASP A 149 12.92 -9.20 2.20
CA ASP A 149 12.11 -10.21 2.87
C ASP A 149 10.62 -9.95 2.62
N TYR A 150 10.14 -10.53 1.50
CA TYR A 150 8.76 -10.50 1.06
C TYR A 150 8.31 -11.87 0.55
N VAL A 151 7.00 -12.06 0.49
CA VAL A 151 6.36 -13.19 -0.19
C VAL A 151 5.49 -12.67 -1.32
N GLU A 152 5.44 -13.40 -2.43
CA GLU A 152 4.51 -13.11 -3.52
C GLU A 152 3.19 -13.85 -3.29
N ARG A 153 2.09 -13.13 -3.47
CA ARG A 153 0.73 -13.66 -3.39
C ARG A 153 -0.02 -13.27 -4.63
N GLU A 154 -0.69 -14.25 -5.21
CA GLU A 154 -1.62 -14.02 -6.30
C GLU A 154 -3.00 -13.72 -5.70
N ILE A 155 -3.57 -12.59 -6.06
CA ILE A 155 -4.88 -12.14 -5.56
C ILE A 155 -5.77 -11.79 -6.74
N GLU A 156 -7.06 -12.03 -6.57
CA GLU A 156 -8.08 -11.76 -7.58
C GLU A 156 -9.24 -10.98 -6.96
N ALA A 157 -9.65 -9.90 -7.63
CA ALA A 157 -10.81 -9.12 -7.21
C ALA A 157 -11.41 -8.32 -8.38
N ASP A 158 -12.68 -7.91 -8.21
CA ASP A 158 -13.33 -6.97 -9.12
C ASP A 158 -12.66 -5.60 -9.08
N ARG A 159 -12.20 -5.15 -10.25
CA ARG A 159 -11.61 -3.83 -10.43
C ARG A 159 -12.62 -2.71 -10.23
N LEU A 160 -12.09 -1.53 -9.93
CA LEU A 160 -12.86 -0.33 -9.61
C LEU A 160 -12.84 0.72 -10.73
N ASP A 161 -12.45 0.32 -11.93
CA ASP A 161 -12.37 1.13 -13.16
C ASP A 161 -13.31 0.59 -14.25
N GLY A 162 -14.12 -0.43 -13.93
CA GLY A 162 -14.99 -1.11 -14.88
C GLY A 162 -14.31 -2.21 -15.70
N GLY A 163 -13.04 -2.53 -15.45
CA GLY A 163 -12.29 -3.55 -16.19
C GLY A 163 -12.57 -5.02 -15.79
N GLY A 164 -13.67 -5.30 -15.08
CA GLY A 164 -14.04 -6.66 -14.66
C GLY A 164 -13.19 -7.20 -13.50
N SER A 165 -13.05 -8.53 -13.41
CA SER A 165 -12.12 -9.18 -12.46
C SER A 165 -10.67 -9.09 -12.96
N SER A 166 -9.73 -8.85 -12.07
CA SER A 166 -8.30 -8.90 -12.37
C SER A 166 -7.54 -9.75 -11.37
N LYS A 167 -6.57 -10.49 -11.89
CA LYS A 167 -5.64 -11.30 -11.13
C LYS A 167 -4.27 -10.64 -11.17
N VAL A 168 -3.71 -10.32 -10.01
CA VAL A 168 -2.43 -9.62 -9.87
C VAL A 168 -1.54 -10.34 -8.87
N VAL A 169 -0.23 -10.15 -9.04
CA VAL A 169 0.76 -10.55 -8.04
C VAL A 169 1.03 -9.36 -7.13
N VAL A 170 0.82 -9.54 -5.83
CA VAL A 170 1.23 -8.60 -4.79
C VAL A 170 2.47 -9.13 -4.08
N ARG A 171 3.48 -8.29 -3.92
CA ARG A 171 4.60 -8.55 -3.01
C ARG A 171 4.21 -8.06 -1.63
N VAL A 172 4.16 -8.95 -0.66
CA VAL A 172 3.73 -8.66 0.72
C VAL A 172 4.94 -8.77 1.64
N SER A 173 5.13 -7.79 2.52
CA SER A 173 6.10 -7.92 3.63
C SER A 173 5.94 -9.27 4.32
N ASN A 174 7.05 -9.99 4.47
CA ASN A 174 7.06 -11.24 5.20
C ASN A 174 7.15 -10.95 6.71
N ILE A 175 7.03 -12.00 7.53
CA ILE A 175 6.84 -11.86 8.97
C ILE A 175 7.95 -11.05 9.67
N LEU A 176 9.20 -11.18 9.24
CA LEU A 176 10.32 -10.46 9.85
C LEU A 176 10.25 -8.97 9.49
N SER A 177 10.17 -8.63 8.20
CA SER A 177 10.07 -7.23 7.77
C SER A 177 8.80 -6.54 8.31
N TYR A 178 7.66 -7.24 8.31
CA TYR A 178 6.41 -6.77 8.92
C TYR A 178 6.59 -6.43 10.41
N THR A 179 7.18 -7.36 11.18
CA THR A 179 7.36 -7.19 12.63
C THR A 179 8.27 -6.01 12.95
N VAL A 180 9.38 -5.87 12.22
CA VAL A 180 10.30 -4.74 12.38
C VAL A 180 9.59 -3.41 12.12
N LEU A 181 8.84 -3.31 11.02
CA LEU A 181 8.10 -2.09 10.68
C LEU A 181 7.05 -1.74 11.74
N LYS A 182 6.33 -2.73 12.28
CA LYS A 182 5.37 -2.50 13.37
C LYS A 182 6.03 -2.06 14.67
N ILE A 183 7.20 -2.63 15.02
CA ILE A 183 7.96 -2.21 16.20
C ILE A 183 8.44 -0.76 16.05
N LEU A 184 9.00 -0.41 14.89
CA LEU A 184 9.49 0.95 14.63
C LEU A 184 8.35 1.97 14.65
N ALA A 185 7.23 1.66 13.99
CA ALA A 185 6.04 2.51 14.04
C ALA A 185 5.54 2.71 15.48
N PHE A 186 5.52 1.65 16.30
CA PHE A 186 5.15 1.77 17.71
C PHE A 186 6.12 2.67 18.50
N GLN A 187 7.42 2.58 18.23
CA GLN A 187 8.43 3.42 18.89
C GLN A 187 8.32 4.89 18.48
N ASP A 188 8.00 5.18 17.23
CA ASP A 188 7.90 6.56 16.72
C ASP A 188 6.61 7.27 17.18
N HIS A 189 5.62 6.54 17.70
CA HIS A 189 4.37 7.07 18.26
C HIS A 189 4.41 7.34 19.78
N HIS A 190 5.56 7.12 20.44
CA HIS A 190 5.78 7.32 21.88
C HIS A 190 6.97 8.25 22.15
#